data_AF-A0AAD2DU54-F1
#
_entry.id   AF-A0AAD2DU54-F1
#
_cell.length_a   1.000
_cell.length_b   1.000
_cell.length_c   1.000
_cell.angle_alpha   90.00
_cell.angle_beta   90.00
_cell.angle_gamma   90.00
#
_symmetry.space_group_name_H-M   'P 1'
#
loop_
_entity.id
_entity.type
_entity.pdbx_description
1 polymer ?
#
loop_
_entity_poly.entity_id
_entity_poly.type
_entity_poly.pdbx_seq_one_letter_code
_entity_poly.pdbx_strand_id
1 'polypeptide(L)'
;MGVDEDSEQEFKSQKIKPASDDDKRKKKITPGSLMKALMRPGSGEKTPSDGDQVMYHCTIRTLDGVVVESTRAELGGKGTPIRQVLGKSKMILGLLEGFPTMFNGEVAMFKMKPELHYGEENCPVTVADGFPKDDELHFEIELIEFSKVKVISEDLGVLKKVTEEGQGWETPREPYEIKAWILAKSGDGKLIVSHTQGEPFFFTFGKSEVPNGLEMGIGTMSRGEKAVIYVTSKYLTQCPLIPTLEDIEEVHFEVELVHFVQVRDVLGDGRLIKRRIRDGRGEFPMDCPLRDSLLHVHYKGMLLNAEKTVFYDTKVDNNGQPLEFRSGEGLVPEGFEMCTRLMLPGEIALVTCPPDYAYDKFPRPANVPQGADIQWEIELLDYEKQKDWTGFNFREIMEDVEKIKGTGNRLFKEGKYELAKAKYEHVLREFNHVNPQDDEEGKEFSNTRNLLHLNVAACFLKMGEPRKSIEACNKVIPVSN
;
A
#
# COMPACT_ATOMS: atom_id res chain seq x y z
N MET A 1 -18.87 11.90 -55.25
CA MET A 1 -18.32 13.24 -54.96
C MET A 1 -18.20 13.33 -53.46
N GLY A 2 -17.04 12.93 -52.95
CA GLY A 2 -16.68 13.11 -51.55
C GLY A 2 -16.15 14.53 -51.37
N VAL A 3 -16.47 15.11 -50.22
CA VAL A 3 -15.78 16.29 -49.71
C VAL A 3 -15.37 15.90 -48.31
N ASP A 4 -14.09 15.60 -48.15
CA ASP A 4 -13.43 15.38 -46.88
C ASP A 4 -13.37 16.72 -46.12
N GLU A 5 -13.90 16.74 -44.89
CA GLU A 5 -13.60 17.80 -43.94
C GLU A 5 -12.35 17.36 -43.15
N ASP A 6 -11.23 18.02 -43.48
CA ASP A 6 -9.96 17.95 -42.77
C ASP A 6 -10.17 18.25 -41.28
N SER A 7 -9.87 17.27 -40.43
CA SER A 7 -9.69 17.49 -39.00
C SER A 7 -8.23 17.88 -38.75
N GLU A 8 -8.01 19.17 -38.53
CA GLU A 8 -6.72 19.72 -38.10
C GLU A 8 -6.29 19.05 -36.78
N GLN A 9 -5.31 18.15 -36.86
CA GLN A 9 -4.59 17.66 -35.69
C GLN A 9 -3.71 18.78 -35.14
N GLU A 10 -4.13 19.35 -34.01
CA GLU A 10 -3.29 20.22 -33.19
C GLU A 10 -1.98 19.49 -32.82
N PHE A 11 -0.88 19.86 -33.49
CA PHE A 11 0.47 19.50 -33.09
C PHE A 11 0.77 20.15 -31.73
N LYS A 12 0.61 19.38 -30.64
CA LYS A 12 1.14 19.77 -29.33
C LYS A 12 2.66 19.83 -29.43
N SER A 13 3.21 21.04 -29.36
CA SER A 13 4.64 21.29 -29.28
C SER A 13 5.23 20.53 -28.09
N GLN A 14 6.10 19.56 -28.37
CA GLN A 14 6.90 18.90 -27.36
C GLN A 14 7.85 19.93 -26.76
N LYS A 15 7.63 20.31 -25.49
CA LYS A 15 8.60 21.09 -24.72
C LYS A 15 9.93 20.34 -24.72
N ILE A 16 10.94 20.92 -25.39
CA ILE A 16 12.31 20.42 -25.38
C ILE A 16 12.79 20.44 -23.92
N LYS A 17 13.01 19.25 -23.34
CA LYS A 17 13.63 19.13 -22.02
C LYS A 17 15.03 19.75 -22.07
N PRO A 18 15.45 20.52 -21.05
CA PRO A 18 16.82 21.03 -20.99
C PRO A 18 17.82 19.86 -21.03
N ALA A 19 18.92 20.05 -21.75
CA ALA A 19 19.97 19.05 -21.90
C ALA A 19 20.55 18.67 -20.52
N SER A 20 20.64 17.37 -20.26
CA SER A 20 21.25 16.82 -19.05
C SER A 20 22.75 17.14 -18.99
N ASP A 21 23.37 17.00 -17.82
CA ASP A 21 24.81 17.17 -17.71
C ASP A 21 25.58 16.11 -18.52
N ASP A 22 25.04 14.89 -18.62
CA ASP A 22 25.57 13.87 -19.52
C ASP A 22 25.48 14.29 -20.99
N ASP A 23 24.40 14.94 -21.44
CA ASP A 23 24.29 15.47 -22.81
C ASP A 23 25.36 16.54 -23.10
N LYS A 24 25.74 17.33 -22.09
CA LYS A 24 26.81 18.33 -22.24
C LYS A 24 28.18 17.64 -22.30
N ARG A 25 28.40 16.62 -21.46
CA ARG A 25 29.65 15.83 -21.44
C ARG A 25 29.84 15.09 -22.77
N LYS A 26 28.79 14.47 -23.31
CA LYS A 26 28.79 13.75 -24.61
C LYS A 26 29.20 14.63 -25.80
N LYS A 27 28.93 15.94 -25.77
CA LYS A 27 29.36 16.88 -26.83
C LYS A 27 30.88 17.08 -26.90
N LYS A 28 31.62 16.69 -25.86
CA LYS A 28 33.09 16.79 -25.83
C LYS A 28 33.78 15.59 -26.48
N ILE A 29 33.03 14.56 -26.88
CA ILE A 29 33.60 13.35 -27.50
C ILE A 29 34.13 13.68 -28.89
N THR A 30 35.36 13.29 -29.16
CA THR A 30 36.03 13.50 -30.46
C THR A 30 36.10 12.20 -31.25
N PRO A 31 36.01 12.22 -32.59
CA PRO A 31 36.14 11.01 -33.40
C PRO A 31 37.44 10.25 -33.10
N GLY A 32 37.34 8.93 -32.91
CA GLY A 32 38.49 8.06 -32.59
C GLY A 32 38.93 8.08 -31.12
N SER A 33 38.27 8.84 -30.23
CA SER A 33 38.51 8.76 -28.79
C SER A 33 37.85 7.54 -28.13
N LEU A 34 36.75 7.03 -28.70
CA LEU A 34 36.09 5.77 -28.36
C LEU A 34 36.14 4.83 -29.57
N MET A 35 36.73 3.66 -29.41
CA MET A 35 36.72 2.62 -30.43
C MET A 35 36.14 1.34 -29.83
N LYS A 36 35.14 0.76 -30.49
CA LYS A 36 34.54 -0.52 -30.08
C LYS A 36 35.00 -1.62 -31.04
N ALA A 37 35.48 -2.72 -30.49
CA ALA A 37 35.69 -3.97 -31.20
C ALA A 37 34.76 -5.04 -30.63
N LEU A 38 33.97 -5.68 -31.51
CA LEU A 38 33.11 -6.80 -31.13
C LEU A 38 33.96 -8.06 -30.93
N MET A 39 33.95 -8.62 -29.73
CA MET A 39 34.70 -9.84 -29.40
C MET A 39 33.81 -11.09 -29.51
N ARG A 40 32.58 -10.98 -29.02
CA ARG A 40 31.55 -12.02 -29.11
C ARG A 40 30.19 -11.39 -29.35
N PRO A 41 29.43 -11.81 -30.37
CA PRO A 41 28.09 -11.27 -30.60
C PRO A 41 27.16 -11.59 -29.42
N GLY A 42 26.30 -10.64 -29.08
CA GLY A 42 25.16 -10.88 -28.21
C GLY A 42 23.95 -11.42 -28.99
N SER A 43 22.79 -11.37 -28.35
CA SER A 43 21.52 -11.83 -28.89
C SER A 43 20.41 -10.81 -28.67
N GLY A 44 19.34 -10.93 -29.46
CA GLY A 44 18.20 -10.01 -29.43
C GLY A 44 18.35 -8.84 -30.40
N GLU A 45 17.30 -8.03 -30.50
CA GLU A 45 17.22 -6.88 -31.43
C GLU A 45 17.30 -5.52 -30.71
N LYS A 46 17.21 -5.53 -29.38
CA LYS A 46 17.20 -4.33 -28.56
C LYS A 46 18.57 -4.11 -27.93
N THR A 47 18.90 -2.84 -27.74
CA THR A 47 20.06 -2.41 -26.96
C THR A 47 19.59 -1.59 -25.74
N PRO A 48 20.44 -1.43 -24.72
CA PRO A 48 20.14 -0.61 -23.54
C PRO A 48 19.78 0.84 -23.89
N SER A 49 18.84 1.40 -23.14
CA SER A 49 18.37 2.78 -23.24
C SER A 49 18.20 3.42 -21.87
N ASP A 50 17.97 4.72 -21.80
CA ASP A 50 17.73 5.42 -20.54
C ASP A 50 16.65 4.74 -19.67
N GLY A 51 16.96 4.58 -18.39
CA GLY A 51 16.15 3.87 -17.41
C GLY A 51 16.31 2.35 -17.40
N ASP A 52 17.04 1.76 -18.35
CA ASP A 52 17.44 0.35 -18.26
C ASP A 52 18.58 0.20 -17.24
N GLN A 53 18.49 -0.82 -16.40
CA GLN A 53 19.61 -1.33 -15.64
C GLN A 53 20.43 -2.24 -16.55
N VAL A 54 21.72 -1.95 -16.71
CA VAL A 54 22.70 -2.85 -17.31
C VAL A 54 23.39 -3.63 -16.20
N MET A 55 23.60 -4.93 -16.42
CA MET A 55 24.38 -5.81 -15.56
C MET A 55 25.53 -6.38 -16.37
N TYR A 56 26.77 -6.17 -15.94
CA TYR A 56 27.94 -6.49 -16.77
C TYR A 56 29.18 -6.87 -15.95
N HIS A 57 30.03 -7.72 -16.54
CA HIS A 57 31.41 -7.85 -16.11
C HIS A 57 32.31 -6.88 -16.87
N CYS A 58 33.33 -6.35 -16.20
CA CYS A 58 34.30 -5.44 -16.78
C CYS A 58 35.71 -5.91 -16.42
N THR A 59 36.59 -5.94 -17.41
CA THR A 59 38.03 -6.10 -17.21
C THR A 59 38.75 -4.95 -17.90
N ILE A 60 39.50 -4.18 -17.12
CA ILE A 60 40.26 -3.02 -17.58
C ILE A 60 41.72 -3.44 -17.75
N ARG A 61 42.30 -3.13 -18.90
CA ARG A 61 43.70 -3.44 -19.23
C ARG A 61 44.41 -2.22 -19.80
N THR A 62 45.72 -2.15 -19.59
CA THR A 62 46.58 -1.26 -20.37
C THR A 62 46.66 -1.74 -21.83
N LEU A 63 47.20 -0.91 -22.73
CA LEU A 63 47.41 -1.32 -24.13
C LEU A 63 48.37 -2.51 -24.27
N ASP A 64 49.29 -2.68 -23.33
CA ASP A 64 50.22 -3.83 -23.26
C ASP A 64 49.56 -5.09 -22.65
N GLY A 65 48.27 -5.03 -22.30
CA GLY A 65 47.47 -6.16 -21.86
C GLY A 65 47.50 -6.45 -20.35
N VAL A 66 48.20 -5.63 -19.57
CA VAL A 66 48.27 -5.75 -18.10
C VAL A 66 46.88 -5.47 -17.50
N VAL A 67 46.37 -6.37 -16.66
CA VAL A 67 45.09 -6.14 -15.95
C VAL A 67 45.29 -5.07 -14.90
N VAL A 68 44.47 -4.02 -14.99
CA VAL A 68 44.41 -2.93 -14.01
C VAL A 68 43.35 -3.25 -12.96
N GLU A 69 42.16 -3.63 -13.41
CA GLU A 69 41.02 -3.92 -12.55
C GLU A 69 40.09 -4.92 -13.26
N SER A 70 39.43 -5.79 -12.51
CA SER A 70 38.42 -6.69 -13.06
C SER A 70 37.32 -6.98 -12.04
N THR A 71 36.09 -7.18 -12.51
CA THR A 71 35.01 -7.70 -11.68
C THR A 71 34.98 -9.23 -11.63
N ARG A 72 35.73 -9.90 -12.51
CA ARG A 72 35.80 -11.36 -12.62
C ARG A 72 36.68 -11.97 -11.53
N ALA A 73 36.21 -13.02 -10.86
CA ALA A 73 36.95 -13.67 -9.78
C ALA A 73 38.28 -14.27 -10.26
N GLU A 74 38.29 -14.87 -11.44
CA GLU A 74 39.46 -15.45 -12.09
C GLU A 74 40.54 -14.43 -12.49
N LEU A 75 40.22 -13.14 -12.44
CA LEU A 75 41.14 -12.03 -12.69
C LEU A 75 41.36 -11.15 -11.45
N GLY A 76 41.09 -11.68 -10.25
CA GLY A 76 41.33 -10.99 -8.97
C GLY A 76 40.19 -10.08 -8.50
N GLY A 77 39.06 -10.05 -9.21
CA GLY A 77 37.84 -9.37 -8.78
C GLY A 77 37.02 -10.16 -7.77
N LYS A 78 35.86 -9.63 -7.37
CA LYS A 78 34.94 -10.29 -6.43
C LYS A 78 33.99 -11.31 -7.08
N GLY A 79 33.93 -11.38 -8.40
CA GLY A 79 32.96 -12.20 -9.14
C GLY A 79 31.54 -11.60 -9.19
N THR A 80 31.31 -10.45 -8.55
CA THR A 80 30.03 -9.73 -8.60
C THR A 80 30.00 -8.84 -9.84
N PRO A 81 29.00 -8.96 -10.74
CA PRO A 81 28.84 -8.05 -11.86
C PRO A 81 28.43 -6.65 -11.38
N ILE A 82 28.83 -5.63 -12.13
CA ILE A 82 28.41 -4.26 -11.86
C ILE A 82 26.99 -4.07 -12.39
N ARG A 83 26.17 -3.34 -11.63
CA ARG A 83 24.85 -2.91 -12.07
C ARG A 83 24.74 -1.40 -12.05
N GLN A 84 24.29 -0.84 -13.14
CA GLN A 84 24.09 0.61 -13.25
C GLN A 84 22.84 0.91 -14.09
N VAL A 85 22.12 1.98 -13.73
CA VAL A 85 20.90 2.40 -14.42
C VAL A 85 21.25 3.55 -15.35
N LEU A 86 21.06 3.35 -16.66
CA LEU A 86 21.36 4.37 -17.67
C LEU A 86 20.54 5.64 -17.44
N GLY A 87 21.21 6.79 -17.51
CA GLY A 87 20.63 8.11 -17.23
C GLY A 87 20.37 8.41 -15.75
N LYS A 88 20.76 7.53 -14.81
CA LYS A 88 20.63 7.75 -13.36
C LYS A 88 21.92 7.48 -12.58
N SER A 89 22.63 6.40 -12.91
CA SER A 89 23.92 6.08 -12.31
C SER A 89 25.00 7.01 -12.83
N LYS A 90 25.94 7.35 -11.95
CA LYS A 90 27.17 8.04 -12.35
C LYS A 90 28.02 7.08 -13.20
N MET A 91 28.32 7.48 -14.42
CA MET A 91 29.07 6.68 -15.38
C MET A 91 30.14 7.52 -16.10
N ILE A 92 31.20 6.84 -16.53
CA ILE A 92 32.19 7.38 -17.46
C ILE A 92 31.61 7.51 -18.87
N LEU A 93 32.10 8.48 -19.65
CA LEU A 93 31.57 8.80 -20.98
C LEU A 93 31.62 7.63 -21.95
N GLY A 94 32.73 6.87 -21.94
CA GLY A 94 32.92 5.74 -22.85
C GLY A 94 31.88 4.64 -22.64
N LEU A 95 31.42 4.41 -21.40
CA LEU A 95 30.35 3.45 -21.12
C LEU A 95 28.96 4.00 -21.42
N LEU A 96 28.72 5.30 -21.17
CA LEU A 96 27.46 5.97 -21.54
C LEU A 96 27.17 5.88 -23.05
N GLU A 97 28.21 5.97 -23.88
CA GLU A 97 28.10 5.80 -25.34
C GLU A 97 28.25 4.33 -25.76
N GLY A 98 28.98 3.53 -24.99
CA GLY A 98 29.23 2.12 -25.30
C GLY A 98 27.99 1.24 -25.12
N PHE A 99 27.31 1.34 -23.98
CA PHE A 99 26.19 0.45 -23.66
C PHE A 99 25.04 0.48 -24.68
N PRO A 100 24.58 1.63 -25.20
CA PRO A 100 23.52 1.67 -26.21
C PRO A 100 23.85 0.96 -27.53
N THR A 101 25.10 0.55 -27.73
CA THR A 101 25.55 -0.20 -28.91
C THR A 101 25.64 -1.71 -28.68
N MET A 102 25.44 -2.18 -27.44
CA MET A 102 25.64 -3.59 -27.06
C MET A 102 24.33 -4.36 -26.97
N PHE A 103 24.37 -5.65 -27.30
CA PHE A 103 23.27 -6.61 -27.15
C PHE A 103 23.43 -7.49 -25.89
N ASN A 104 22.35 -8.13 -25.45
CA ASN A 104 22.39 -9.07 -24.33
C ASN A 104 23.37 -10.22 -24.61
N GLY A 105 24.28 -10.49 -23.66
CA GLY A 105 25.34 -11.50 -23.77
C GLY A 105 26.56 -11.09 -24.61
N GLU A 106 26.56 -9.88 -25.19
CA GLU A 106 27.65 -9.38 -26.02
C GLU A 106 28.93 -9.18 -25.21
N VAL A 107 30.07 -9.54 -25.80
CA VAL A 107 31.38 -9.13 -25.30
C VAL A 107 32.00 -8.16 -26.29
N ALA A 108 32.32 -6.97 -25.81
CA ALA A 108 32.97 -5.93 -26.60
C ALA A 108 34.20 -5.40 -25.88
N MET A 109 35.23 -5.09 -26.66
CA MET A 109 36.42 -4.38 -26.20
C MET A 109 36.28 -2.92 -26.59
N PHE A 110 36.29 -2.02 -25.61
CA PHE A 110 36.31 -0.58 -25.83
C PHE A 110 37.70 -0.05 -25.56
N LYS A 111 38.33 0.51 -26.60
CA LYS A 111 39.55 1.30 -26.45
C LYS A 111 39.15 2.75 -26.22
N MET A 112 39.53 3.28 -25.05
CA MET A 112 39.10 4.58 -24.56
C MET A 112 40.31 5.45 -24.24
N LYS A 113 40.34 6.67 -24.81
CA LYS A 113 41.27 7.71 -24.37
C LYS A 113 40.93 8.24 -22.97
N PRO A 114 41.88 8.85 -22.24
CA PRO A 114 41.69 9.39 -20.88
C PRO A 114 40.43 10.23 -20.71
N GLU A 115 40.15 11.11 -21.68
CA GLU A 115 39.00 12.02 -21.67
C GLU A 115 37.63 11.32 -21.74
N LEU A 116 37.58 10.01 -22.03
CA LEU A 116 36.35 9.22 -22.05
C LEU A 116 36.18 8.29 -20.85
N HIS A 117 37.19 8.13 -20.01
CA HIS A 117 37.12 7.32 -18.81
C HIS A 117 37.37 8.19 -17.57
N TYR A 118 38.26 7.77 -16.69
CA TYR A 118 38.52 8.39 -15.41
C TYR A 118 39.41 9.65 -15.48
N GLY A 119 40.03 9.91 -16.63
CA GLY A 119 40.78 11.14 -16.92
C GLY A 119 39.91 12.33 -17.37
N GLU A 120 38.58 12.16 -17.44
CA GLU A 120 37.66 13.25 -17.75
C GLU A 120 37.72 14.34 -16.66
N GLU A 121 37.89 15.61 -17.08
CA GLU A 121 38.03 16.78 -16.20
C GLU A 121 36.94 16.90 -15.11
N ASN A 122 35.72 16.41 -15.39
CA ASN A 122 34.60 16.41 -14.45
C ASN A 122 33.99 15.00 -14.31
N CYS A 123 34.84 13.97 -14.28
CA CYS A 123 34.40 12.59 -14.14
C CYS A 123 33.57 12.42 -12.86
N PRO A 124 32.33 11.89 -12.94
CA PRO A 124 31.50 11.67 -11.76
C PRO A 124 31.89 10.40 -10.99
N VAL A 125 32.85 9.62 -11.48
CA VAL A 125 33.31 8.36 -10.91
C VAL A 125 34.76 8.50 -10.45
N THR A 126 35.04 8.08 -9.23
CA THR A 126 36.38 8.10 -8.63
C THR A 126 37.04 6.72 -8.72
N VAL A 127 38.36 6.69 -8.86
CA VAL A 127 39.19 5.49 -8.86
C VAL A 127 40.18 5.51 -7.70
N ALA A 128 40.74 4.35 -7.36
CA ALA A 128 41.76 4.23 -6.33
C ALA A 128 43.07 4.94 -6.71
N ASP A 129 43.87 5.28 -5.69
CA ASP A 129 45.19 5.86 -5.89
C ASP A 129 46.09 4.91 -6.71
N GLY A 130 46.79 5.46 -7.70
CA GLY A 130 47.65 4.69 -8.60
C GLY A 130 46.94 4.07 -9.80
N PHE A 131 45.61 4.24 -9.94
CA PHE A 131 44.92 3.86 -11.17
C PHE A 131 45.45 4.70 -12.36
N PRO A 132 45.78 4.08 -13.51
CA PRO A 132 46.33 4.76 -14.70
C PRO A 132 45.27 5.57 -15.46
N LYS A 133 44.68 6.58 -14.81
CA LYS A 133 43.56 7.38 -15.36
C LYS A 133 43.95 8.29 -16.53
N ASP A 134 45.23 8.61 -16.66
CA ASP A 134 45.77 9.46 -17.72
C ASP A 134 46.25 8.65 -18.95
N ASP A 135 46.13 7.31 -18.90
CA ASP A 135 46.51 6.42 -19.98
C ASP A 135 45.32 6.04 -20.88
N GLU A 136 45.61 5.63 -22.11
CA GLU A 136 44.63 4.98 -22.98
C GLU A 136 44.44 3.52 -22.53
N LEU A 137 43.20 3.11 -22.29
CA LEU A 137 42.87 1.82 -21.68
C LEU A 137 41.91 0.99 -22.54
N HIS A 138 41.98 -0.33 -22.35
CA HIS A 138 41.09 -1.32 -22.92
C HIS A 138 40.08 -1.78 -21.87
N PHE A 139 38.79 -1.59 -22.14
CA PHE A 139 37.67 -2.05 -21.31
C PHE A 139 36.98 -3.20 -22.02
N GLU A 140 37.21 -4.43 -21.56
CA GLU A 140 36.45 -5.59 -21.99
C GLU A 140 35.16 -5.68 -21.18
N ILE A 141 34.03 -5.53 -21.84
CA ILE A 141 32.71 -5.56 -21.22
C ILE A 141 31.97 -6.79 -21.72
N GLU A 142 31.52 -7.64 -20.78
CA GLU A 142 30.47 -8.63 -21.04
C GLU A 142 29.16 -8.06 -20.51
N LEU A 143 28.26 -7.65 -21.40
CA LEU A 143 26.92 -7.22 -21.02
C LEU A 143 26.08 -8.48 -20.76
N ILE A 144 25.92 -8.85 -19.50
CA ILE A 144 25.20 -10.06 -19.09
C ILE A 144 23.73 -9.94 -19.48
N GLU A 145 23.09 -8.87 -19.00
CA GLU A 145 21.75 -8.50 -19.40
C GLU A 145 21.48 -7.01 -19.20
N PHE A 146 20.40 -6.52 -19.81
CA PHE A 146 19.79 -5.26 -19.43
C PHE A 146 18.26 -5.38 -19.37
N SER A 147 17.65 -4.58 -18.51
CA SER A 147 16.19 -4.54 -18.38
C SER A 147 15.68 -3.25 -17.77
N LYS A 148 14.42 -2.91 -18.03
CA LYS A 148 13.74 -1.83 -17.32
C LYS A 148 13.62 -2.20 -15.84
N VAL A 149 13.97 -1.25 -14.97
CA VAL A 149 13.82 -1.41 -13.52
C VAL A 149 13.05 -0.26 -12.90
N LYS A 150 12.32 -0.57 -11.84
CA LYS A 150 11.75 0.43 -10.94
C LYS A 150 12.81 0.80 -9.91
N VAL A 151 13.13 2.08 -9.82
CA VAL A 151 13.98 2.63 -8.76
C VAL A 151 13.13 2.80 -7.50
N ILE A 152 13.52 2.13 -6.41
CA ILE A 152 12.75 2.12 -5.16
C ILE A 152 13.41 3.06 -4.13
N SER A 153 14.74 3.11 -4.07
CA SER A 153 15.48 4.08 -3.27
C SER A 153 16.19 5.13 -4.14
N GLU A 154 16.26 6.37 -3.65
CA GLU A 154 16.87 7.50 -4.40
C GLU A 154 18.36 7.28 -4.70
N ASP A 155 19.06 6.57 -3.84
CA ASP A 155 20.48 6.22 -3.98
C ASP A 155 20.74 4.98 -4.85
N LEU A 156 19.69 4.43 -5.48
CA LEU A 156 19.73 3.21 -6.29
C LEU A 156 20.10 1.93 -5.51
N GLY A 157 20.15 2.00 -4.18
CA GLY A 157 20.43 0.86 -3.30
C GLY A 157 19.35 -0.21 -3.26
N VAL A 158 18.12 0.11 -3.69
CA VAL A 158 16.99 -0.81 -3.86
C VAL A 158 16.37 -0.60 -5.25
N LEU A 159 16.44 -1.64 -6.08
CA LEU A 159 15.87 -1.67 -7.43
C LEU A 159 14.97 -2.89 -7.60
N LYS A 160 13.92 -2.80 -8.42
CA LYS A 160 13.00 -3.91 -8.72
C LYS A 160 12.90 -4.13 -10.22
N LYS A 161 13.18 -5.35 -10.67
CA LYS A 161 12.93 -5.83 -12.03
C LYS A 161 11.70 -6.74 -12.01
N VAL A 162 10.61 -6.31 -12.64
CA VAL A 162 9.41 -7.16 -12.78
C VAL A 162 9.69 -8.24 -13.80
N THR A 163 9.42 -9.50 -13.46
CA THR A 163 9.57 -10.66 -14.36
C THR A 163 8.22 -11.19 -14.82
N GLU A 164 7.19 -11.14 -13.96
CA GLU A 164 5.80 -11.40 -14.31
C GLU A 164 4.90 -10.37 -13.63
N GLU A 165 4.00 -9.74 -14.38
CA GLU A 165 3.05 -8.75 -13.85
C GLU A 165 2.04 -9.41 -12.91
N GLY A 166 1.76 -8.74 -11.79
CA GLY A 166 0.71 -9.16 -10.87
C GLY A 166 -0.68 -8.68 -11.27
N GLN A 167 -1.62 -8.83 -10.35
CA GLN A 167 -3.04 -8.52 -10.52
C GLN A 167 -3.50 -7.46 -9.52
N GLY A 168 -4.37 -6.58 -9.99
CA GLY A 168 -4.92 -5.49 -9.18
C GLY A 168 -3.94 -4.33 -8.99
N TRP A 169 -4.38 -3.31 -8.25
CA TRP A 169 -3.64 -2.07 -8.02
C TRP A 169 -3.16 -1.92 -6.57
N GLU A 170 -3.69 -2.73 -5.64
CA GLU A 170 -3.27 -2.69 -4.24
C GLU A 170 -1.85 -3.24 -4.09
N THR A 171 -1.11 -2.61 -3.18
CA THR A 171 0.24 -3.01 -2.78
C THR A 171 0.28 -3.16 -1.25
N PRO A 172 1.15 -4.04 -0.72
CA PRO A 172 1.24 -4.24 0.72
C PRO A 172 1.85 -3.04 1.44
N ARG A 173 1.38 -2.80 2.66
CA ARG A 173 1.83 -1.72 3.56
C ARG A 173 1.65 -2.15 5.00
N GLU A 174 2.29 -1.48 5.94
CA GLU A 174 2.07 -1.75 7.36
C GLU A 174 0.58 -1.57 7.74
N PRO A 175 -0.04 -2.49 8.51
CA PRO A 175 0.51 -3.71 9.11
C PRO A 175 0.10 -5.01 8.39
N TYR A 176 0.10 -5.03 7.06
CA TYR A 176 -0.41 -6.17 6.27
C TYR A 176 0.42 -7.43 6.49
N GLU A 177 -0.26 -8.58 6.45
CA GLU A 177 0.34 -9.90 6.55
C GLU A 177 0.61 -10.44 5.15
N ILE A 178 1.83 -10.91 4.90
CA ILE A 178 2.34 -11.25 3.56
C ILE A 178 2.64 -12.73 3.48
N LYS A 179 2.41 -13.31 2.31
CA LYS A 179 2.89 -14.63 1.91
C LYS A 179 3.64 -14.50 0.61
N ALA A 180 4.93 -14.85 0.61
CA ALA A 180 5.78 -14.76 -0.58
C ALA A 180 6.72 -15.97 -0.69
N TRP A 181 6.98 -16.41 -1.92
CA TRP A 181 8.13 -17.26 -2.20
C TRP A 181 9.35 -16.37 -2.37
N ILE A 182 10.47 -16.73 -1.73
CA ILE A 182 11.67 -15.89 -1.68
C ILE A 182 12.90 -16.77 -1.91
N LEU A 183 13.67 -16.45 -2.94
CA LEU A 183 15.00 -16.99 -3.17
C LEU A 183 16.01 -15.86 -3.13
N ALA A 184 16.98 -15.92 -2.22
CA ALA A 184 18.01 -14.90 -2.08
C ALA A 184 19.37 -15.45 -2.53
N LYS A 185 20.04 -14.73 -3.41
CA LYS A 185 21.42 -14.98 -3.83
C LYS A 185 22.27 -13.75 -3.58
N SER A 186 23.53 -13.90 -3.20
CA SER A 186 24.48 -12.78 -3.22
C SER A 186 24.71 -12.30 -4.66
N GLY A 187 25.27 -11.11 -4.82
CA GLY A 187 25.51 -10.54 -6.15
C GLY A 187 26.42 -11.39 -7.06
N ASP A 188 27.30 -12.21 -6.49
CA ASP A 188 28.10 -13.23 -7.21
C ASP A 188 27.33 -14.51 -7.59
N GLY A 189 26.04 -14.60 -7.23
CA GLY A 189 25.15 -15.72 -7.54
C GLY A 189 25.10 -16.84 -6.50
N LYS A 190 25.86 -16.77 -5.40
CA LYS A 190 25.82 -17.80 -4.36
C LYS A 190 24.49 -17.76 -3.59
N LEU A 191 23.88 -18.93 -3.39
CA LEU A 191 22.63 -19.06 -2.65
C LEU A 191 22.80 -18.69 -1.16
N ILE A 192 21.91 -17.85 -0.65
CA ILE A 192 21.84 -17.44 0.77
C ILE A 192 20.65 -18.13 1.46
N VAL A 193 19.44 -17.95 0.95
CA VAL A 193 18.22 -18.55 1.50
C VAL A 193 17.26 -18.95 0.38
N SER A 194 16.47 -20.00 0.59
CA SER A 194 15.46 -20.48 -0.35
C SER A 194 14.19 -20.90 0.39
N HIS A 195 13.16 -20.08 0.28
CA HIS A 195 11.77 -20.37 0.64
C HIS A 195 10.96 -20.45 -0.66
N THR A 196 11.11 -21.56 -1.39
CA THR A 196 10.46 -21.80 -2.70
C THR A 196 9.69 -23.13 -2.75
N GLN A 197 9.63 -23.85 -1.62
CA GLN A 197 8.94 -25.13 -1.47
C GLN A 197 8.20 -25.18 -0.13
N GLY A 198 7.17 -26.01 -0.03
CA GLY A 198 6.38 -26.17 1.18
C GLY A 198 5.33 -25.08 1.33
N GLU A 199 5.52 -24.17 2.29
CA GLU A 199 4.64 -23.03 2.54
C GLU A 199 5.38 -21.72 2.23
N PRO A 200 4.70 -20.71 1.64
CA PRO A 200 5.28 -19.40 1.42
C PRO A 200 5.78 -18.78 2.74
N PHE A 201 6.86 -18.01 2.67
CA PHE A 201 7.35 -17.27 3.82
C PHE A 201 6.30 -16.26 4.26
N PHE A 202 5.93 -16.32 5.55
CA PHE A 202 4.93 -15.46 6.16
C PHE A 202 5.62 -14.41 7.03
N PHE A 203 5.25 -13.15 6.85
CA PHE A 203 5.73 -12.05 7.68
C PHE A 203 4.72 -10.90 7.68
N THR A 204 4.85 -10.00 8.65
CA THR A 204 4.03 -8.79 8.77
C THR A 204 4.85 -7.57 8.40
N PHE A 205 4.33 -6.75 7.50
CA PHE A 205 4.96 -5.49 7.13
C PHE A 205 5.19 -4.61 8.35
N GLY A 206 6.40 -4.03 8.45
CA GLY A 206 6.78 -3.14 9.54
C GLY A 206 7.28 -3.85 10.82
N LYS A 207 7.38 -5.19 10.82
CA LYS A 207 7.90 -5.97 11.95
C LYS A 207 9.39 -6.34 11.85
N SER A 208 10.08 -5.86 10.81
CA SER A 208 11.51 -6.13 10.58
C SER A 208 11.84 -7.63 10.50
N GLU A 209 10.89 -8.43 9.99
CA GLU A 209 11.05 -9.88 9.84
C GLU A 209 11.84 -10.27 8.58
N VAL A 210 12.00 -9.32 7.65
CA VAL A 210 12.80 -9.40 6.43
C VAL A 210 13.71 -8.17 6.32
N PRO A 211 14.73 -8.16 5.44
CA PRO A 211 15.56 -6.99 5.25
C PRO A 211 14.73 -5.79 4.76
N ASN A 212 15.03 -4.59 5.27
CA ASN A 212 14.29 -3.38 4.92
C ASN A 212 14.19 -3.18 3.40
N GLY A 213 15.29 -3.35 2.65
CA GLY A 213 15.24 -3.22 1.19
C GLY A 213 14.36 -4.25 0.48
N LEU A 214 14.23 -5.46 1.04
CA LEU A 214 13.29 -6.47 0.52
C LEU A 214 11.85 -6.05 0.79
N GLU A 215 11.55 -5.58 2.00
CA GLU A 215 10.22 -5.05 2.35
C GLU A 215 9.83 -3.86 1.47
N MET A 216 10.75 -2.91 1.24
CA MET A 216 10.56 -1.79 0.32
C MET A 216 10.22 -2.25 -1.10
N GLY A 217 10.92 -3.26 -1.61
CA GLY A 217 10.65 -3.82 -2.94
C GLY A 217 9.28 -4.49 -3.02
N ILE A 218 8.94 -5.35 -2.05
CA ILE A 218 7.64 -6.03 -1.94
C ILE A 218 6.50 -5.02 -1.76
N GLY A 219 6.73 -3.91 -1.07
CA GLY A 219 5.79 -2.80 -0.90
C GLY A 219 5.39 -2.12 -2.21
N THR A 220 6.06 -2.46 -3.31
CA THR A 220 5.69 -1.99 -4.66
C THR A 220 5.12 -3.07 -5.56
N MET A 221 4.91 -4.29 -5.04
CA MET A 221 4.42 -5.44 -5.80
C MET A 221 2.91 -5.58 -5.67
N SER A 222 2.25 -6.00 -6.75
CA SER A 222 0.84 -6.42 -6.71
C SER A 222 0.70 -7.93 -6.53
N ARG A 223 -0.51 -8.41 -6.23
CA ARG A 223 -0.75 -9.83 -5.93
C ARG A 223 -0.41 -10.70 -7.14
N GLY A 224 0.37 -11.75 -6.93
CA GLY A 224 0.85 -12.66 -7.97
C GLY A 224 2.04 -12.14 -8.78
N GLU A 225 2.51 -10.91 -8.52
CA GLU A 225 3.70 -10.37 -9.22
C GLU A 225 4.93 -11.21 -8.89
N LYS A 226 5.75 -11.45 -9.91
CA LYS A 226 7.11 -11.97 -9.75
C LYS A 226 8.13 -10.92 -10.12
N ALA A 227 9.15 -10.79 -9.29
CA ALA A 227 10.18 -9.79 -9.50
C ALA A 227 11.53 -10.24 -8.94
N VAL A 228 12.61 -9.64 -9.45
CA VAL A 228 13.90 -9.64 -8.78
C VAL A 228 14.08 -8.29 -8.08
N ILE A 229 14.25 -8.34 -6.76
CA ILE A 229 14.54 -7.17 -5.93
C ILE A 229 16.02 -7.20 -5.57
N TYR A 230 16.66 -6.12 -5.93
CA TYR A 230 18.10 -5.93 -5.88
C TYR A 230 18.42 -5.01 -4.71
N VAL A 231 19.15 -5.49 -3.71
CA VAL A 231 19.32 -4.79 -2.43
C VAL A 231 20.79 -4.73 -2.04
N THR A 232 21.31 -3.52 -1.92
CA THR A 232 22.68 -3.24 -1.42
C THR A 232 22.76 -3.36 0.10
N SER A 233 23.97 -3.57 0.62
CA SER A 233 24.26 -3.77 2.05
C SER A 233 23.65 -2.73 2.99
N LYS A 234 23.54 -1.47 2.55
CA LYS A 234 22.89 -0.39 3.29
C LYS A 234 21.43 -0.70 3.69
N TYR A 235 20.75 -1.51 2.90
CA TYR A 235 19.35 -1.89 3.08
C TYR A 235 19.17 -3.35 3.52
N LEU A 236 20.27 -4.08 3.76
CA LEU A 236 20.26 -5.44 4.30
C LEU A 236 20.27 -5.40 5.83
N THR A 237 19.11 -5.19 6.44
CA THR A 237 18.97 -5.26 7.90
C THR A 237 18.95 -6.70 8.39
N GLN A 238 19.55 -6.95 9.56
CA GLN A 238 19.48 -8.24 10.22
C GLN A 238 18.02 -8.61 10.52
N CYS A 239 17.64 -9.86 10.24
CA CYS A 239 16.25 -10.32 10.36
C CYS A 239 16.19 -11.86 10.50
N PRO A 240 15.04 -12.42 10.91
CA PRO A 240 14.81 -13.86 10.94
C PRO A 240 15.04 -14.59 9.61
N LEU A 241 14.71 -13.97 8.47
CA LEU A 241 14.88 -14.58 7.14
C LEU A 241 16.37 -14.78 6.78
N ILE A 242 17.23 -13.84 7.18
CA ILE A 242 18.69 -13.87 6.94
C ILE A 242 19.39 -13.54 8.26
N PRO A 243 19.64 -14.54 9.12
CA PRO A 243 20.16 -14.30 10.46
C PRO A 243 21.61 -13.81 10.47
N THR A 244 22.38 -14.14 9.43
CA THR A 244 23.81 -13.79 9.30
C THR A 244 24.07 -13.04 8.01
N LEU A 245 24.67 -11.85 8.12
CA LEU A 245 25.11 -11.00 7.01
C LEU A 245 26.60 -10.70 7.20
N GLU A 246 27.46 -11.59 6.73
CA GLU A 246 28.92 -11.37 6.76
C GLU A 246 29.43 -11.19 5.33
N ASP A 247 30.11 -10.07 5.07
CA ASP A 247 30.77 -9.72 3.81
C ASP A 247 29.87 -9.69 2.55
N ILE A 248 28.57 -9.45 2.72
CA ILE A 248 27.61 -9.34 1.61
C ILE A 248 27.40 -7.87 1.24
N GLU A 249 27.89 -7.47 0.06
CA GLU A 249 27.66 -6.12 -0.49
C GLU A 249 26.27 -5.96 -1.10
N GLU A 250 25.70 -7.06 -1.61
CA GLU A 250 24.49 -7.03 -2.41
C GLU A 250 23.78 -8.40 -2.43
N VAL A 251 22.45 -8.36 -2.38
CA VAL A 251 21.58 -9.55 -2.48
C VAL A 251 20.52 -9.34 -3.56
N HIS A 252 20.29 -10.39 -4.34
CA HIS A 252 19.25 -10.49 -5.35
C HIS A 252 18.17 -11.41 -4.81
N PHE A 253 16.98 -10.86 -4.56
CA PHE A 253 15.81 -11.58 -4.11
C PHE A 253 14.89 -11.86 -5.29
N GLU A 254 14.79 -13.10 -5.72
CA GLU A 254 13.70 -13.53 -6.60
C GLU A 254 12.46 -13.77 -5.72
N VAL A 255 11.40 -13.01 -5.98
CA VAL A 255 10.19 -12.99 -5.16
C VAL A 255 8.96 -13.26 -6.02
N GLU A 256 8.08 -14.12 -5.52
CA GLU A 256 6.69 -14.21 -5.97
C GLU A 256 5.77 -13.79 -4.82
N LEU A 257 5.05 -12.68 -5.00
CA LEU A 257 4.10 -12.19 -4.00
C LEU A 257 2.79 -12.98 -4.12
N VAL A 258 2.73 -14.15 -3.49
CA VAL A 258 1.57 -15.06 -3.57
C VAL A 258 0.28 -14.38 -3.11
N HIS A 259 0.33 -13.77 -1.92
CA HIS A 259 -0.83 -13.13 -1.32
C HIS A 259 -0.42 -12.13 -0.24
N PHE A 260 -1.30 -11.17 0.03
CA PHE A 260 -1.24 -10.37 1.25
C PHE A 260 -2.65 -10.15 1.79
N VAL A 261 -2.76 -10.11 3.11
CA VAL A 261 -3.99 -9.88 3.84
C VAL A 261 -3.98 -8.44 4.33
N GLN A 262 -5.00 -7.66 3.96
CA GLN A 262 -5.19 -6.34 4.51
C GLN A 262 -5.50 -6.48 6.01
N VAL A 263 -4.61 -5.94 6.83
CA VAL A 263 -4.78 -5.86 8.28
C VAL A 263 -4.99 -4.41 8.66
N ARG A 264 -5.94 -4.16 9.55
CA ARG A 264 -6.23 -2.84 10.11
C ARG A 264 -6.24 -2.93 11.62
N ASP A 265 -5.38 -2.14 12.24
CA ASP A 265 -5.52 -1.75 13.64
C ASP A 265 -6.59 -0.65 13.73
N VAL A 266 -7.76 -1.02 14.23
CA VAL A 266 -8.94 -0.15 14.22
C VAL A 266 -8.86 0.91 15.32
N LEU A 267 -8.13 0.63 16.42
CA LEU A 267 -7.96 1.55 17.55
C LEU A 267 -6.63 2.30 17.50
N GLY A 268 -5.64 1.77 16.78
CA GLY A 268 -4.27 2.29 16.74
C GLY A 268 -3.42 1.89 17.95
N ASP A 269 -3.91 0.97 18.79
CA ASP A 269 -3.24 0.47 19.99
C ASP A 269 -2.87 -1.03 19.89
N GLY A 270 -3.11 -1.65 18.73
CA GLY A 270 -2.83 -3.04 18.44
C GLY A 270 -3.85 -4.05 18.98
N ARG A 271 -4.92 -3.62 19.67
CA ARG A 271 -5.85 -4.55 20.34
C ARG A 271 -7.03 -4.99 19.47
N LEU A 272 -7.65 -4.07 18.71
CA LEU A 272 -8.75 -4.40 17.80
C LEU A 272 -8.25 -4.52 16.37
N ILE A 273 -8.06 -5.75 15.90
CA ILE A 273 -7.46 -6.05 14.61
C ILE A 273 -8.49 -6.65 13.66
N LYS A 274 -8.70 -6.00 12.51
CA LYS A 274 -9.51 -6.53 11.40
C LYS A 274 -8.61 -7.05 10.28
N ARG A 275 -8.77 -8.31 9.89
CA ARG A 275 -8.09 -8.95 8.75
C ARG A 275 -9.08 -9.22 7.63
N ARG A 276 -8.81 -8.78 6.40
CA ARG A 276 -9.66 -9.03 5.24
C ARG A 276 -9.33 -10.39 4.61
N ILE A 277 -10.18 -11.38 4.81
CA ILE A 277 -9.99 -12.77 4.34
C ILE A 277 -10.48 -12.93 2.90
N ARG A 278 -11.59 -12.27 2.57
CA ARG A 278 -12.15 -12.23 1.21
C ARG A 278 -12.57 -10.82 0.89
N ASP A 279 -12.21 -10.34 -0.29
CA ASP A 279 -12.61 -9.02 -0.76
C ASP A 279 -14.14 -8.92 -0.94
N GLY A 280 -14.71 -7.76 -0.61
CA GLY A 280 -16.07 -7.42 -0.98
C GLY A 280 -16.14 -6.74 -2.35
N ARG A 281 -17.34 -6.30 -2.72
CA ARG A 281 -17.65 -5.61 -3.98
C ARG A 281 -17.90 -4.13 -3.72
N GLY A 282 -17.37 -3.27 -4.58
CA GLY A 282 -17.50 -1.81 -4.49
C GLY A 282 -16.18 -1.11 -4.21
N GLU A 283 -16.24 0.20 -4.02
CA GLU A 283 -15.09 1.06 -3.77
C GLU A 283 -15.03 1.45 -2.28
N PHE A 284 -13.93 1.10 -1.62
CA PHE A 284 -13.67 1.56 -0.27
C PHE A 284 -13.17 3.02 -0.26
N PRO A 285 -13.67 3.92 0.61
CA PRO A 285 -14.70 3.71 1.64
C PRO A 285 -16.14 4.07 1.19
N MET A 286 -16.35 4.40 -0.09
CA MET A 286 -17.61 4.95 -0.59
C MET A 286 -18.80 3.99 -0.47
N ASP A 287 -18.54 2.70 -0.67
CA ASP A 287 -19.55 1.65 -0.61
C ASP A 287 -19.60 0.92 0.74
N CYS A 288 -18.90 1.42 1.76
CA CYS A 288 -19.01 0.91 3.12
C CYS A 288 -20.31 1.37 3.81
N PRO A 289 -20.87 0.58 4.74
CA PRO A 289 -22.04 0.98 5.51
C PRO A 289 -21.79 2.28 6.30
N LEU A 290 -22.70 3.24 6.16
CA LEU A 290 -22.68 4.48 6.92
C LEU A 290 -23.33 4.27 8.30
N ARG A 291 -23.37 5.32 9.12
CA ARG A 291 -24.19 5.32 10.34
C ARG A 291 -25.65 5.09 9.96
N ASP A 292 -26.36 4.38 10.84
CA ASP A 292 -27.80 4.14 10.74
C ASP A 292 -28.26 3.23 9.58
N SER A 293 -27.31 2.72 8.77
CA SER A 293 -27.55 1.64 7.82
C SER A 293 -28.06 0.39 8.52
N LEU A 294 -28.98 -0.33 7.86
CA LEU A 294 -29.42 -1.67 8.27
C LEU A 294 -28.45 -2.68 7.66
N LEU A 295 -27.73 -3.45 8.48
CA LEU A 295 -26.73 -4.40 8.02
C LEU A 295 -27.25 -5.83 8.16
N HIS A 296 -26.97 -6.65 7.16
CA HIS A 296 -27.20 -8.09 7.19
C HIS A 296 -25.86 -8.81 7.19
N VAL A 297 -25.57 -9.55 8.26
CA VAL A 297 -24.28 -10.23 8.40
C VAL A 297 -24.46 -11.69 8.80
N HIS A 298 -23.61 -12.55 8.24
CA HIS A 298 -23.28 -13.80 8.92
C HIS A 298 -22.06 -13.58 9.79
N TYR A 299 -22.06 -14.20 10.96
CA TYR A 299 -20.85 -14.28 11.76
C TYR A 299 -20.70 -15.60 12.48
N LYS A 300 -19.45 -15.93 12.77
CA LYS A 300 -19.01 -17.01 13.63
C LYS A 300 -18.12 -16.44 14.72
N GLY A 301 -18.59 -16.51 15.96
CA GLY A 301 -17.88 -16.05 17.15
C GLY A 301 -17.11 -17.18 17.81
N MET A 302 -15.83 -16.92 18.09
CA MET A 302 -14.88 -17.86 18.69
C MET A 302 -14.17 -17.22 19.86
N LEU A 303 -13.84 -18.02 20.88
CA LEU A 303 -12.90 -17.62 21.92
C LEU A 303 -11.49 -17.62 21.33
N LEU A 304 -10.65 -16.67 21.72
CA LEU A 304 -9.23 -16.65 21.34
C LEU A 304 -8.38 -17.55 22.27
N ASN A 305 -8.82 -18.79 22.46
CA ASN A 305 -8.10 -19.85 23.17
C ASN A 305 -7.38 -20.79 22.17
N ALA A 306 -6.62 -21.76 22.69
CA ALA A 306 -5.90 -22.72 21.86
C ALA A 306 -6.84 -23.53 20.95
N GLU A 307 -8.04 -23.86 21.45
CA GLU A 307 -9.04 -24.66 20.74
C GLU A 307 -9.92 -23.84 19.78
N LYS A 308 -9.82 -22.49 19.80
CA LYS A 308 -10.71 -21.56 19.09
C LYS A 308 -12.19 -21.91 19.23
N THR A 309 -12.63 -22.16 20.47
CA THR A 309 -13.98 -22.67 20.75
C THR A 309 -15.05 -21.74 20.17
N VAL A 310 -15.91 -22.27 19.30
CA VAL A 310 -17.04 -21.54 18.72
C VAL A 310 -18.12 -21.40 19.78
N PHE A 311 -18.56 -20.17 20.04
CA PHE A 311 -19.66 -19.91 20.97
C PHE A 311 -20.99 -19.59 20.26
N TYR A 312 -20.93 -19.17 19.00
CA TYR A 312 -22.10 -18.90 18.16
C TYR A 312 -21.72 -18.84 16.68
N ASP A 313 -22.54 -19.41 15.81
CA ASP A 313 -22.42 -19.32 14.35
C ASP A 313 -23.81 -19.11 13.73
N THR A 314 -24.06 -17.93 13.17
CA THR A 314 -25.37 -17.62 12.54
C THR A 314 -25.79 -18.62 11.45
N LYS A 315 -24.83 -19.25 10.74
CA LYS A 315 -25.16 -20.22 9.69
C LYS A 315 -25.68 -21.54 10.26
N VAL A 316 -25.30 -21.86 11.50
CA VAL A 316 -25.64 -23.12 12.18
C VAL A 316 -26.72 -22.90 13.25
N ASP A 317 -26.49 -21.96 14.15
CA ASP A 317 -27.29 -21.72 15.35
C ASP A 317 -28.51 -20.82 15.11
N ASN A 318 -28.56 -20.12 13.97
CA ASN A 318 -29.67 -19.21 13.61
C ASN A 318 -30.46 -19.70 12.37
N ASN A 319 -30.51 -21.01 12.12
CA ASN A 319 -31.20 -21.60 10.96
C ASN A 319 -30.77 -20.99 9.61
N GLY A 320 -29.52 -20.56 9.49
CA GLY A 320 -29.01 -19.89 8.30
C GLY A 320 -29.53 -18.47 8.07
N GLN A 321 -30.26 -17.88 9.02
CA GLN A 321 -30.69 -16.49 8.93
C GLN A 321 -29.55 -15.55 9.34
N PRO A 322 -29.31 -14.46 8.60
CA PRO A 322 -28.32 -13.48 8.98
C PRO A 322 -28.74 -12.74 10.25
N LEU A 323 -27.76 -12.22 10.97
CA LEU A 323 -28.00 -11.20 11.98
C LEU A 323 -28.32 -9.88 11.28
N GLU A 324 -29.46 -9.31 11.61
CA GLU A 324 -29.88 -7.97 11.15
C GLU A 324 -29.73 -6.97 12.30
N PHE A 325 -29.05 -5.86 12.05
CA PHE A 325 -28.96 -4.77 13.02
C PHE A 325 -28.71 -3.42 12.35
N ARG A 326 -29.18 -2.33 12.97
CA ARG A 326 -28.84 -0.96 12.55
C ARG A 326 -27.56 -0.49 13.22
N SER A 327 -26.62 0.04 12.45
CA SER A 327 -25.41 0.61 13.02
C SER A 327 -25.73 1.86 13.85
N GLY A 328 -24.97 2.09 14.93
CA GLY A 328 -25.19 3.25 15.81
C GLY A 328 -26.37 3.08 16.78
N GLU A 329 -26.95 1.89 16.89
CA GLU A 329 -28.03 1.58 17.85
C GLU A 329 -27.58 0.78 19.06
N GLY A 330 -26.27 0.44 19.12
CA GLY A 330 -25.68 -0.31 20.23
C GLY A 330 -26.33 -1.67 20.42
N LEU A 331 -26.67 -2.34 19.31
CA LEU A 331 -27.34 -3.65 19.26
C LEU A 331 -26.36 -4.83 19.19
N VAL A 332 -25.08 -4.55 18.92
CA VAL A 332 -23.99 -5.51 18.89
C VAL A 332 -22.78 -4.93 19.63
N PRO A 333 -21.77 -5.74 20.01
CA PRO A 333 -20.54 -5.24 20.58
C PRO A 333 -19.88 -4.15 19.73
N GLU A 334 -19.25 -3.18 20.39
CA GLU A 334 -18.68 -2.00 19.72
C GLU A 334 -17.61 -2.39 18.69
N GLY A 335 -16.68 -3.28 19.05
CA GLY A 335 -15.63 -3.75 18.15
C GLY A 335 -16.18 -4.52 16.94
N PHE A 336 -17.30 -5.23 17.11
CA PHE A 336 -18.00 -5.89 16.01
C PHE A 336 -18.54 -4.84 15.03
N GLU A 337 -19.34 -3.88 15.52
CA GLU A 337 -19.94 -2.82 14.70
C GLU A 337 -18.89 -1.97 13.99
N MET A 338 -17.83 -1.56 14.70
CA MET A 338 -16.72 -0.78 14.14
C MET A 338 -16.08 -1.49 12.95
N CYS A 339 -15.81 -2.80 13.10
CA CYS A 339 -15.18 -3.58 12.04
C CYS A 339 -16.14 -3.83 10.87
N THR A 340 -17.41 -4.14 11.11
CA THR A 340 -18.40 -4.37 10.04
C THR A 340 -18.62 -3.12 9.18
N ARG A 341 -18.62 -1.92 9.77
CA ARG A 341 -18.69 -0.66 9.00
C ARG A 341 -17.46 -0.39 8.12
N LEU A 342 -16.36 -1.10 8.33
CA LEU A 342 -15.16 -1.02 7.51
C LEU A 342 -15.08 -2.16 6.49
N MET A 343 -16.22 -2.78 6.17
CA MET A 343 -16.34 -3.85 5.19
C MET A 343 -17.10 -3.38 3.94
N LEU A 344 -16.77 -3.99 2.81
CA LEU A 344 -17.58 -3.91 1.59
C LEU A 344 -18.59 -5.08 1.52
N PRO A 345 -19.74 -4.94 0.84
CA PRO A 345 -20.68 -6.04 0.61
C PRO A 345 -20.01 -7.28 0.00
N GLY A 346 -20.23 -8.46 0.58
CA GLY A 346 -19.59 -9.73 0.24
C GLY A 346 -18.24 -9.99 0.89
N GLU A 347 -17.66 -9.01 1.60
CA GLU A 347 -16.38 -9.17 2.29
C GLU A 347 -16.49 -10.19 3.44
N ILE A 348 -15.45 -10.99 3.63
CA ILE A 348 -15.26 -11.77 4.85
C ILE A 348 -14.05 -11.20 5.59
N ALA A 349 -14.24 -10.88 6.87
CA ALA A 349 -13.20 -10.36 7.74
C ALA A 349 -13.07 -11.18 9.02
N LEU A 350 -11.84 -11.38 9.48
CA LEU A 350 -11.53 -11.95 10.78
C LEU A 350 -11.15 -10.82 11.74
N VAL A 351 -11.94 -10.65 12.79
CA VAL A 351 -11.81 -9.57 13.78
C VAL A 351 -11.35 -10.14 15.09
N THR A 352 -10.15 -9.79 15.54
CA THR A 352 -9.67 -10.05 16.90
C THR A 352 -9.99 -8.84 17.76
N CYS A 353 -10.75 -9.05 18.85
CA CYS A 353 -11.35 -7.99 19.65
C CYS A 353 -11.07 -8.21 21.15
N PRO A 354 -10.60 -7.17 21.86
CA PRO A 354 -10.40 -7.24 23.30
C PRO A 354 -11.74 -7.21 24.04
N PRO A 355 -11.79 -7.72 25.30
CA PRO A 355 -13.03 -7.90 26.03
C PRO A 355 -13.82 -6.59 26.26
N ASP A 356 -13.14 -5.46 26.43
CA ASP A 356 -13.73 -4.13 26.64
C ASP A 356 -14.43 -3.54 25.40
N TYR A 357 -14.16 -4.08 24.21
CA TYR A 357 -14.84 -3.80 22.94
C TYR A 357 -15.73 -4.97 22.48
N ALA A 358 -15.69 -6.10 23.20
CA ALA A 358 -16.54 -7.26 23.02
C ALA A 358 -17.64 -7.31 24.09
N TYR A 359 -17.55 -8.24 25.05
CA TYR A 359 -18.65 -8.59 25.95
C TYR A 359 -18.50 -8.10 27.40
N ASP A 360 -17.47 -7.34 27.76
CA ASP A 360 -17.37 -6.77 29.12
C ASP A 360 -18.33 -5.58 29.33
N LYS A 361 -18.72 -4.90 28.24
CA LYS A 361 -19.68 -3.78 28.25
C LYS A 361 -20.97 -4.08 27.50
N PHE A 362 -21.19 -5.35 27.14
CA PHE A 362 -22.33 -5.79 26.35
C PHE A 362 -22.90 -7.10 26.93
N PRO A 363 -24.19 -7.43 26.76
CA PRO A 363 -24.73 -8.72 27.17
C PRO A 363 -23.87 -9.90 26.68
N ARG A 364 -23.31 -10.64 27.63
CA ARG A 364 -22.36 -11.74 27.36
C ARG A 364 -23.09 -13.07 27.17
N PRO A 365 -22.78 -13.85 26.11
CA PRO A 365 -23.28 -15.21 25.97
C PRO A 365 -22.85 -16.10 27.14
N ALA A 366 -23.68 -17.06 27.54
CA ALA A 366 -23.42 -17.88 28.73
C ALA A 366 -22.15 -18.74 28.63
N ASN A 367 -21.76 -19.11 27.42
CA ASN A 367 -20.56 -19.88 27.08
C ASN A 367 -19.31 -19.02 26.82
N VAL A 368 -19.38 -17.71 27.03
CA VAL A 368 -18.24 -16.79 26.91
C VAL A 368 -17.78 -16.36 28.31
N PRO A 369 -16.52 -16.66 28.70
CA PRO A 369 -15.97 -16.22 29.99
C PRO A 369 -15.87 -14.69 30.11
N GLN A 370 -15.87 -14.18 31.34
CA GLN A 370 -15.58 -12.76 31.61
C GLN A 370 -14.14 -12.42 31.22
N GLY A 371 -13.92 -11.25 30.60
CA GLY A 371 -12.59 -10.81 30.20
C GLY A 371 -11.98 -11.60 29.03
N ALA A 372 -12.78 -12.37 28.29
CA ALA A 372 -12.28 -13.15 27.16
C ALA A 372 -12.04 -12.28 25.91
N ASP A 373 -10.87 -12.44 25.30
CA ASP A 373 -10.61 -11.99 23.93
C ASP A 373 -11.42 -12.83 22.93
N ILE A 374 -12.02 -12.13 21.96
CA ILE A 374 -12.95 -12.72 21.00
C ILE A 374 -12.37 -12.64 19.59
N GLN A 375 -12.63 -13.68 18.81
CA GLN A 375 -12.42 -13.65 17.37
C GLN A 375 -13.76 -13.83 16.65
N TRP A 376 -14.14 -12.89 15.80
CA TRP A 376 -15.30 -13.02 14.91
C TRP A 376 -14.83 -13.20 13.47
N GLU A 377 -15.31 -14.24 12.80
CA GLU A 377 -15.36 -14.26 11.33
C GLU A 377 -16.69 -13.65 10.91
N ILE A 378 -16.66 -12.51 10.24
CA ILE A 378 -17.84 -11.75 9.83
C ILE A 378 -17.90 -11.75 8.31
N GLU A 379 -19.05 -12.09 7.74
CA GLU A 379 -19.40 -11.91 6.34
C GLU A 379 -20.48 -10.82 6.25
N LEU A 380 -20.13 -9.68 5.66
CA LEU A 380 -21.12 -8.64 5.34
C LEU A 380 -21.84 -9.06 4.07
N LEU A 381 -23.12 -9.39 4.13
CA LEU A 381 -23.88 -9.81 2.94
C LEU A 381 -24.21 -8.59 2.08
N ASP A 382 -24.94 -7.65 2.68
CA ASP A 382 -25.32 -6.36 2.12
C ASP A 382 -25.72 -5.40 3.25
N TYR A 383 -26.17 -4.21 2.87
CA TYR A 383 -26.77 -3.25 3.79
C TYR A 383 -27.78 -2.36 3.06
N GLU A 384 -28.75 -1.85 3.80
CA GLU A 384 -29.66 -0.81 3.33
C GLU A 384 -29.22 0.54 3.90
N LYS A 385 -29.10 1.54 3.03
CA LYS A 385 -28.88 2.93 3.44
C LYS A 385 -30.14 3.42 4.18
N GLN A 386 -29.93 4.31 5.15
CA GLN A 386 -31.05 5.02 5.72
C GLN A 386 -31.79 5.77 4.59
N LYS A 387 -33.12 5.70 4.59
CA LYS A 387 -33.92 6.43 3.61
C LYS A 387 -33.70 7.92 3.83
N ASP A 388 -33.37 8.65 2.78
CA ASP A 388 -33.51 10.09 2.81
C ASP A 388 -35.00 10.45 2.74
N TRP A 389 -35.35 11.64 3.22
CA TRP A 389 -36.74 12.11 3.23
C TRP A 389 -37.19 12.70 1.88
N THR A 390 -36.42 12.48 0.81
CA THR A 390 -36.77 13.02 -0.52
C THR A 390 -38.06 12.36 -1.00
N GLY A 391 -39.06 13.19 -1.30
CA GLY A 391 -40.36 12.72 -1.77
C GLY A 391 -41.31 12.24 -0.66
N PHE A 392 -40.89 12.28 0.61
CA PHE A 392 -41.80 12.01 1.73
C PHE A 392 -42.69 13.23 1.98
N ASN A 393 -43.95 12.99 2.35
CA ASN A 393 -44.81 14.04 2.87
C ASN A 393 -44.51 14.31 4.37
N PHE A 394 -45.00 15.43 4.90
CA PHE A 394 -44.71 15.83 6.28
C PHE A 394 -45.09 14.76 7.32
N ARG A 395 -46.17 14.02 7.11
CA ARG A 395 -46.59 12.95 8.04
C ARG A 395 -45.64 11.76 8.00
N GLU A 396 -45.23 11.32 6.82
CA GLU A 396 -44.22 10.26 6.66
C GLU A 396 -42.88 10.64 7.31
N ILE A 397 -42.47 11.90 7.15
CA ILE A 397 -41.27 12.45 7.82
C ILE A 397 -41.44 12.36 9.34
N MET A 398 -42.53 12.87 9.88
CA MET A 398 -42.76 12.89 11.33
C MET A 398 -42.89 11.49 11.94
N GLU A 399 -43.41 10.50 11.21
CA GLU A 399 -43.39 9.10 11.63
C GLU A 399 -41.97 8.54 11.75
N ASP A 400 -41.09 8.86 10.80
CA ASP A 400 -39.69 8.45 10.83
C ASP A 400 -38.91 9.15 11.96
N VAL A 401 -39.20 10.44 12.18
CA VAL A 401 -38.69 11.22 13.31
C VAL A 401 -39.05 10.59 14.64
N GLU A 402 -40.30 10.15 14.83
CA GLU A 402 -40.71 9.50 16.07
C GLU A 402 -39.95 8.19 16.30
N LYS A 403 -39.71 7.41 15.24
CA LYS A 403 -38.90 6.18 15.31
C LYS A 403 -37.46 6.48 15.73
N ILE A 404 -36.78 7.42 15.05
CA ILE A 404 -35.39 7.78 15.34
C ILE A 404 -35.27 8.40 16.75
N LYS A 405 -36.18 9.30 17.12
CA LYS A 405 -36.26 9.88 18.47
C LYS A 405 -36.51 8.80 19.52
N GLY A 406 -37.39 7.85 19.24
CA GLY A 406 -37.67 6.68 20.09
C GLY A 406 -36.41 5.86 20.36
N THR A 407 -35.63 5.58 19.31
CA THR A 407 -34.30 4.95 19.43
C THR A 407 -33.34 5.79 20.27
N GLY A 408 -33.25 7.10 20.03
CA GLY A 408 -32.45 8.02 20.84
C GLY A 408 -32.84 7.98 22.32
N ASN A 409 -34.14 7.99 22.62
CA ASN A 409 -34.67 7.92 23.98
C ASN A 409 -34.33 6.60 24.67
N ARG A 410 -34.38 5.48 23.93
CA ARG A 410 -33.93 4.17 24.42
C ARG A 410 -32.45 4.20 24.79
N LEU A 411 -31.60 4.66 23.87
CA LEU A 411 -30.15 4.77 24.08
C LEU A 411 -29.81 5.67 25.26
N PHE A 412 -30.52 6.79 25.43
CA PHE A 412 -30.35 7.68 26.58
C PHE A 412 -30.66 6.98 27.90
N LYS A 413 -31.75 6.21 27.96
CA LYS A 413 -32.12 5.41 29.14
C LYS A 413 -31.11 4.31 29.46
N GLU A 414 -30.50 3.72 28.42
CA GLU A 414 -29.41 2.73 28.55
C GLU A 414 -28.07 3.36 28.96
N GLY A 415 -27.98 4.69 29.07
CA GLY A 415 -26.72 5.39 29.40
C GLY A 415 -25.77 5.56 28.22
N LYS A 416 -26.18 5.19 26.99
CA LYS A 416 -25.41 5.33 25.74
C LYS A 416 -25.59 6.74 25.18
N TYR A 417 -25.16 7.76 25.95
CA TYR A 417 -25.45 9.16 25.67
C TYR A 417 -24.86 9.67 24.34
N GLU A 418 -23.70 9.17 23.93
CA GLU A 418 -23.09 9.55 22.65
C GLU A 418 -23.93 9.06 21.45
N LEU A 419 -24.39 7.82 21.49
CA LEU A 419 -25.26 7.26 20.44
C LEU A 419 -26.64 7.95 20.45
N ALA A 420 -27.21 8.19 21.63
CA ALA A 420 -28.48 8.92 21.77
C ALA A 420 -28.39 10.31 21.13
N LYS A 421 -27.33 11.07 21.47
CA LYS A 421 -27.05 12.37 20.89
C LYS A 421 -26.95 12.31 19.37
N ALA A 422 -26.19 11.34 18.84
CA ALA A 422 -26.02 11.18 17.39
C ALA A 422 -27.36 10.98 16.66
N LYS A 423 -28.30 10.23 17.25
CA LYS A 423 -29.66 10.06 16.70
C LYS A 423 -30.44 11.38 16.67
N TYR A 424 -30.43 12.15 17.77
CA TYR A 424 -31.12 13.44 17.80
C TYR A 424 -30.49 14.47 16.86
N GLU A 425 -29.16 14.56 16.80
CA GLU A 425 -28.44 15.45 15.91
C GLU A 425 -28.65 15.10 14.43
N HIS A 426 -28.76 13.80 14.11
CA HIS A 426 -29.10 13.37 12.76
C HIS A 426 -30.46 13.94 12.33
N VAL A 427 -31.51 13.75 13.14
CA VAL A 427 -32.85 14.32 12.85
C VAL A 427 -32.79 15.84 12.70
N LEU A 428 -32.08 16.53 13.60
CA LEU A 428 -31.93 18.00 13.53
C LEU A 428 -31.25 18.49 12.24
N ARG A 429 -30.34 17.70 11.65
CA ARG A 429 -29.73 18.05 10.36
C ARG A 429 -30.72 17.89 9.22
N GLU A 430 -31.43 16.77 9.17
CA GLU A 430 -32.43 16.51 8.13
C GLU A 430 -33.59 17.53 8.19
N PHE A 431 -33.94 18.00 9.40
CA PHE A 431 -34.94 19.07 9.62
C PHE A 431 -34.63 20.36 8.86
N ASN A 432 -33.38 20.66 8.52
CA ASN A 432 -33.04 21.86 7.75
C ASN A 432 -33.61 21.83 6.32
N HIS A 433 -34.00 20.65 5.83
CA HIS A 433 -34.55 20.44 4.49
C HIS A 433 -36.07 20.22 4.50
N VAL A 434 -36.70 20.22 5.68
CA VAL A 434 -38.15 20.03 5.81
C VAL A 434 -38.85 21.38 5.82
N ASN A 435 -39.87 21.54 4.97
CA ASN A 435 -40.70 22.72 4.92
C ASN A 435 -42.17 22.37 5.24
N PRO A 436 -42.65 22.70 6.45
CA PRO A 436 -44.07 22.59 6.81
C PRO A 436 -44.96 23.37 5.82
N GLN A 437 -46.12 22.82 5.46
CA GLN A 437 -47.02 23.40 4.46
C GLN A 437 -48.16 24.23 5.07
N ASP A 438 -48.44 24.05 6.35
CA ASP A 438 -49.47 24.79 7.09
C ASP A 438 -49.03 25.14 8.52
N ASP A 439 -49.87 25.90 9.22
CA ASP A 439 -49.62 26.36 10.59
C ASP A 439 -49.58 25.22 11.62
N GLU A 440 -50.30 24.11 11.38
CA GLU A 440 -50.30 22.96 12.28
C GLU A 440 -49.00 22.18 12.16
N GLU A 441 -48.58 21.88 10.93
CA GLU A 441 -47.29 21.29 10.62
C GLU A 441 -46.15 22.17 11.13
N GLY A 442 -46.25 23.50 10.95
CA GLY A 442 -45.24 24.45 11.42
C GLY A 442 -45.06 24.43 12.95
N LYS A 443 -46.15 24.32 13.70
CA LYS A 443 -46.11 24.17 15.16
C LYS A 443 -45.50 22.84 15.57
N GLU A 444 -45.93 21.74 14.94
CA GLU A 444 -45.43 20.39 15.24
C GLU A 444 -43.92 20.27 14.96
N PHE A 445 -43.47 20.80 13.82
CA PHE A 445 -42.07 20.86 13.43
C PHE A 445 -41.24 21.64 14.45
N SER A 446 -41.65 22.87 14.78
CA SER A 446 -40.92 23.74 15.72
C SER A 446 -40.84 23.12 17.12
N ASN A 447 -41.95 22.56 17.61
CA ASN A 447 -42.00 21.89 18.91
C ASN A 447 -41.07 20.67 18.95
N THR A 448 -41.07 19.86 17.89
CA THR A 448 -40.21 18.67 17.79
C THR A 448 -38.73 19.06 17.70
N ARG A 449 -38.41 20.07 16.88
CA ARG A 449 -37.04 20.62 16.77
C ARG A 449 -36.51 21.09 18.11
N ASN A 450 -37.32 21.84 18.85
CA ASN A 450 -36.97 22.33 20.19
C ASN A 450 -36.75 21.18 21.17
N LEU A 451 -37.63 20.17 21.17
CA LEU A 451 -37.48 18.98 21.99
C LEU A 451 -36.17 18.23 21.70
N LEU A 452 -35.82 18.07 20.42
CA LEU A 452 -34.57 17.40 20.02
C LEU A 452 -33.33 18.18 20.49
N HIS A 453 -33.33 19.51 20.39
CA HIS A 453 -32.25 20.34 20.94
C HIS A 453 -32.12 20.18 22.47
N LEU A 454 -33.24 20.13 23.20
CA LEU A 454 -33.23 19.87 24.63
C LEU A 454 -32.71 18.47 24.96
N ASN A 455 -33.06 17.45 24.17
CA ASN A 455 -32.53 16.10 24.33
C ASN A 455 -31.02 16.03 24.08
N VAL A 456 -30.51 16.75 23.06
CA VAL A 456 -29.07 16.91 22.83
C VAL A 456 -28.40 17.59 24.02
N ALA A 457 -29.00 18.66 24.55
CA ALA A 457 -28.50 19.35 25.73
C ALA A 457 -28.43 18.43 26.96
N ALA A 458 -29.45 17.58 27.15
CA ALA A 458 -29.49 16.58 28.21
C ALA A 458 -28.37 15.53 28.05
N CYS A 459 -28.10 15.07 26.81
CA CYS A 459 -26.97 14.18 26.54
C CYS A 459 -25.64 14.83 26.95
N PHE A 460 -25.41 16.09 26.57
CA PHE A 460 -24.20 16.82 26.95
C PHE A 460 -24.02 16.95 28.47
N LEU A 461 -25.09 17.22 29.22
CA LEU A 461 -25.02 17.25 30.69
C LEU A 461 -24.61 15.88 31.26
N LYS A 462 -25.19 14.80 30.74
CA LYS A 462 -24.87 13.44 31.21
C LYS A 462 -23.44 13.01 30.87
N MET A 463 -22.87 13.55 29.80
CA MET A 463 -21.46 13.34 29.44
C MET A 463 -20.50 14.29 30.18
N GLY A 464 -20.98 15.16 31.06
CA GLY A 464 -20.13 16.10 31.80
C GLY A 464 -19.66 17.30 30.98
N GLU A 465 -20.38 17.66 29.91
CA GLU A 465 -20.05 18.77 29.00
C GLU A 465 -21.04 19.96 29.16
N PRO A 466 -21.03 20.69 30.29
CA PRO A 466 -22.05 21.71 30.58
C PRO A 466 -22.03 22.88 29.60
N ARG A 467 -20.87 23.25 29.05
CA ARG A 467 -20.75 24.33 28.06
C ARG A 467 -21.51 24.01 26.77
N LYS A 468 -21.31 22.81 26.22
CA LYS A 468 -22.02 22.37 25.01
C LYS A 468 -23.51 22.18 25.26
N SER A 469 -23.88 21.80 26.48
CA SER A 469 -25.30 21.76 26.87
C SER A 469 -25.95 23.14 26.80
N ILE A 470 -25.30 24.18 27.35
CA ILE A 470 -25.80 25.57 27.28
C ILE A 470 -25.95 26.02 25.82
N GLU A 471 -24.96 25.73 24.97
CA GLU A 471 -25.03 26.04 23.54
C GLU A 471 -26.23 25.38 22.85
N ALA A 472 -26.52 24.12 23.17
CA ALA A 472 -27.69 23.42 22.66
C ALA A 472 -29.01 24.02 23.18
N CYS A 473 -29.08 24.41 24.46
CA CYS A 473 -30.24 25.11 25.03
C CYS A 473 -30.48 26.46 24.38
N ASN A 474 -29.43 27.23 24.07
CA ASN A 474 -29.54 28.54 23.43
C ASN A 474 -30.17 28.48 22.03
N LYS A 475 -30.15 27.32 21.36
CA LYS A 475 -30.85 27.12 20.08
C LYS A 475 -32.38 27.09 20.21
N VAL A 476 -32.88 26.89 21.43
CA VAL A 476 -34.32 26.81 21.75
C VAL A 476 -34.86 28.13 22.32
N ILE A 477 -33.99 28.93 22.94
CA ILE A 477 -34.38 30.21 23.53
C ILE A 477 -34.59 31.22 22.39
N PRO A 478 -35.77 31.87 22.29
CA PRO A 478 -35.97 32.93 21.31
C PRO A 478 -34.98 34.07 21.58
N VAL A 479 -34.23 34.47 20.55
CA VAL A 479 -33.36 35.65 20.63
C VAL A 479 -34.26 36.84 20.93
N SER A 480 -34.09 37.43 22.12
CA SER A 480 -34.77 38.66 22.48
C SER A 480 -34.14 39.78 21.62
N ASN A 481 -34.86 40.25 20.60
CA ASN A 481 -34.51 41.47 19.87
C ASN A 481 -34.87 42.71 20.70
#